data_AF-A0A356W603-F1
#
_entry.id   AF-A0A356W603-F1
#
_cell.length_a   1.000
_cell.length_b   1.000
_cell.length_c   1.000
_cell.angle_alpha   90.00
_cell.angle_beta   90.00
_cell.angle_gamma   90.00
#
_symmetry.space_group_name_H-M   'P 1'
#
loop_
_entity.id
_entity.type
_entity.pdbx_description
1 polymer ?
#
loop_
_entity_poly.entity_id
_entity_poly.type
_entity_poly.pdbx_seq_one_letter_code
_entity_poly.pdbx_strand_id
1 'polypeptide(L)' 'AQFDELPEDLVVDAVSAEGEIMALSHISKPLFGVQFHPESILTEYGAELIGNFVRISKTWSQL' A
#
# COMPACT_ATOMS: atom_id res chain seq x y z
N ALA A 1 10.88 -0.87 13.62
CA ALA A 1 11.55 0.25 12.94
C ALA A 1 10.90 1.54 13.41
N GLN A 2 11.70 2.57 13.68
CA GLN A 2 11.20 3.89 14.08
C GLN A 2 11.27 4.79 12.85
N PHE A 3 10.14 5.32 12.39
CA PHE A 3 10.01 6.07 11.14
C PHE A 3 9.73 7.54 11.45
N ASP A 4 10.71 8.22 12.06
CA ASP A 4 10.53 9.57 12.65
C ASP A 4 10.28 10.68 11.61
N GLU A 5 10.48 10.42 10.32
CA GLU A 5 10.27 11.39 9.23
C GLU A 5 9.01 11.15 8.40
N LEU A 6 8.14 10.19 8.79
CA LEU A 6 6.92 9.93 8.04
C LEU A 6 5.87 11.02 8.32
N PRO A 7 5.19 11.56 7.29
CA PRO A 7 4.02 12.41 7.50
C PRO A 7 2.97 11.72 8.37
N GLU A 8 2.34 12.46 9.29
CA GLU A 8 1.34 11.94 10.25
C GLU A 8 0.12 11.29 9.58
N ASP A 9 -0.17 11.69 8.34
CA ASP A 9 -1.30 11.18 7.55
C ASP A 9 -1.01 9.82 6.89
N LEU A 10 0.22 9.30 7.00
CA LEU A 10 0.64 8.01 6.43
C LEU A 10 0.86 6.96 7.52
N VAL A 11 0.44 5.74 7.24
CA VAL A 11 0.61 4.56 8.09
C VAL A 11 1.48 3.55 7.36
N VAL A 12 2.42 2.94 8.08
CA VAL A 12 3.24 1.84 7.56
C VAL A 12 2.48 0.52 7.69
N ASP A 13 2.17 -0.09 6.55
CA ASP A 13 1.41 -1.33 6.47
C ASP A 13 2.30 -2.57 6.38
N ALA A 14 3.51 -2.44 5.81
CA ALA A 14 4.47 -3.53 5.68
C ALA A 14 5.91 -3.03 5.75
N VAL A 15 6.78 -3.87 6.34
CA VAL A 15 8.21 -3.63 6.50
C VAL A 15 8.99 -4.89 6.12
N SER A 16 10.12 -4.75 5.43
CA SER A 16 11.00 -5.88 5.09
C SER A 16 11.75 -6.41 6.31
N ALA A 17 12.39 -7.57 6.18
CA ALA A 17 13.23 -8.13 7.24
C ALA A 17 14.44 -7.22 7.57
N GLU A 18 14.89 -6.46 6.58
CA GLU A 18 15.99 -5.49 6.65
C GLU A 18 15.53 -4.13 7.21
N GLY A 19 14.23 -3.94 7.44
CA GLY A 19 13.66 -2.74 8.06
C GLY A 19 13.20 -1.66 7.08
N GLU A 20 13.12 -1.97 5.78
CA GLU A 20 12.66 -1.04 4.75
C GLU A 20 11.13 -0.98 4.71
N ILE A 21 10.57 0.20 4.45
CA ILE A 21 9.13 0.36 4.26
C ILE A 21 8.74 -0.29 2.92
N MET A 22 7.84 -1.27 2.98
CA MET A 22 7.38 -1.98 1.78
C MET A 22 5.98 -1.58 1.34
N ALA A 23 5.14 -1.10 2.27
CA ALA A 23 3.81 -0.60 1.96
C ALA A 23 3.36 0.50 2.92
N LEU A 24 2.56 1.44 2.39
CA LEU A 24 2.00 2.58 3.09
C LEU A 24 0.54 2.80 2.68
N SER A 25 -0.26 3.34 3.60
CA SER A 25 -1.61 3.84 3.32
C SER A 25 -1.85 5.20 3.99
N HIS A 26 -2.71 6.01 3.38
CA HIS A 26 -3.15 7.25 4.01
C HIS A 26 -4.31 6.98 4.98
N ILE A 27 -4.31 7.65 6.15
CA ILE A 27 -5.31 7.42 7.21
C ILE A 27 -6.78 7.62 6.81
N SER A 28 -7.06 8.43 5.78
CA SER A 28 -8.44 8.83 5.42
C SER A 28 -8.72 8.83 3.92
N LYS A 29 -7.67 8.91 3.08
CA LYS A 29 -7.82 8.91 1.62
C LYS A 29 -7.54 7.49 1.09
N PRO A 30 -8.18 7.07 -0.01
CA PRO A 30 -7.86 5.79 -0.67
C PRO A 30 -6.55 5.91 -1.46
N LEU A 31 -5.47 6.27 -0.76
CA LEU A 31 -4.12 6.41 -1.28
C LEU A 31 -3.25 5.33 -0.66
N PHE A 32 -2.60 4.54 -1.52
CA PHE A 32 -1.79 3.39 -1.13
C PHE A 32 -0.48 3.44 -1.92
N GLY A 33 0.61 3.01 -1.30
CA GLY A 33 1.91 2.85 -1.94
C GLY A 33 2.51 1.49 -1.60
N VAL A 34 3.12 0.84 -2.60
CA VAL A 34 3.93 -0.38 -2.41
C VAL A 34 5.28 -0.18 -3.08
N GLN A 35 6.35 -0.66 -2.44
CA GLN A 35 7.72 -0.51 -2.95
C GLN A 35 8.09 -1.63 -3.94
N PHE A 36 7.41 -2.78 -3.84
CA PHE A 36 7.59 -3.93 -4.72
C PHE A 36 6.68 -3.83 -5.97
N HIS A 37 6.84 -4.80 -6.88
CA HIS A 37 6.11 -4.89 -8.14
C HIS A 37 4.89 -5.83 -8.00
N PRO A 38 3.69 -5.36 -7.62
CA PRO A 38 2.50 -6.21 -7.50
C PRO A 38 2.02 -6.78 -8.84
N GLU A 39 2.46 -6.20 -9.97
CA GLU A 39 2.15 -6.65 -11.32
C GLU A 39 2.97 -7.86 -11.76
N SER A 40 4.07 -8.15 -11.07
CA SER A 40 4.95 -9.27 -11.43
C SER A 40 4.27 -10.62 -11.16
N ILE A 41 4.38 -11.55 -12.11
CA ILE A 41 3.70 -12.87 -12.04
C ILE A 41 4.14 -13.73 -10.84
N LEU A 42 5.33 -13.47 -10.30
CA LEU A 42 5.89 -14.19 -9.16
C LEU A 42 5.59 -13.50 -7.82
N THR A 43 4.98 -12.31 -7.83
CA THR A 43 4.61 -11.61 -6.60
C THR A 43 3.39 -12.30 -6.01
N GLU A 44 3.59 -12.95 -4.87
CA GLU A 44 2.50 -13.56 -4.11
C GLU A 44 1.44 -12.49 -3.78
N TYR A 45 0.18 -12.82 -4.06
CA TYR A 45 -0.98 -11.92 -3.88
C TYR A 45 -0.97 -10.64 -4.74
N GLY A 46 -0.09 -10.53 -5.74
CA GLY A 46 0.01 -9.33 -6.59
C GLY A 46 -1.29 -9.00 -7.33
N ALA A 47 -1.91 -10.03 -7.93
CA ALA A 47 -3.19 -9.88 -8.62
C ALA A 47 -4.33 -9.46 -7.68
N GLU A 48 -4.35 -10.01 -6.47
CA GLU A 48 -5.32 -9.69 -5.42
C GLU A 48 -5.17 -8.24 -4.94
N LEU A 49 -3.93 -7.75 -4.76
CA LEU A 49 -3.65 -6.35 -4.42
C LEU A 49 -4.18 -5.40 -5.48
N ILE A 50 -3.93 -5.68 -6.76
CA ILE A 50 -4.46 -4.88 -7.88
C ILE A 50 -5.99 -4.93 -7.90
N GLY A 51 -6.58 -6.12 -7.69
CA GLY A 51 -8.03 -6.29 -7.61
C GLY A 51 -8.67 -5.47 -6.48
N ASN A 52 -8.02 -5.43 -5.31
CA ASN A 52 -8.43 -4.61 -4.19
C ASN A 52 -8.37 -3.11 -4.55
N PHE A 53 -7.28 -2.64 -5.16
CA PHE A 53 -7.12 -1.26 -5.60
C PHE A 53 -8.22 -0.83 -6.59
N VAL A 54 -8.54 -1.67 -7.58
CA VAL A 54 -9.63 -1.41 -8.52
C VAL A 54 -10.98 -1.33 -7.82
N ARG A 55 -11.27 -2.24 -6.89
CA ARG A 55 -12.53 -2.24 -6.13
C ARG A 55 -12.67 -0.96 -5.30
N ILE A 56 -11.63 -0.57 -4.56
CA ILE A 56 -11.61 0.64 -3.75
C ILE A 56 -11.78 1.88 -4.63
N SER A 57 -11.08 1.94 -5.76
CA SER A 57 -11.19 3.06 -6.72
C SER A 57 -12.62 3.23 -7.24
N LYS A 58 -13.29 2.13 -7.56
CA LYS A 58 -14.71 2.16 -7.97
C LYS A 58 -15.61 2.67 -6.86
N THR A 59 -15.46 2.15 -5.63
CA THR A 59 -16.24 2.61 -4.48
C THR A 59 -16.03 4.10 -4.21
N TRP A 60 -14.79 4.58 -4.28
CA TRP A 60 -14.47 6.00 -4.07
C TRP A 60 -15.07 6.90 -5.15
N SER A 61 -15.05 6.48 -6.42
CA SER A 61 -15.63 7.26 -7.52
C SER A 61 -17.16 7.42 -7.47
N GLN A 62 -17.82 6.68 -6.57
CA GLN A 62 -19.28 6.70 -6.38
C GLN A 62 -19.71 7.56 -5.17
N LEU A 63 -18.76 8.15 -4.45
CA LEU A 63 -18.99 9.17 -3.41
C LEU A 63 -19.05 10.57 -4.02
#